data_AF-A0A4W4E405-F1
#
_entry.id   AF-A0A4W4E405-F1
#
_cell.length_a   1.000
_cell.length_b   1.000
_cell.length_c   1.000
_cell.angle_alpha   90.00
_cell.angle_beta   90.00
_cell.angle_gamma   90.00
#
_symmetry.space_group_name_H-M   'P 1'
#
loop_
_entity.id
_entity.type
_entity.pdbx_description
1 polymer ?
#
loop_
_entity_poly.entity_id
_entity_poly.type
_entity_poly.pdbx_seq_one_letter_code
_entity_poly.pdbx_strand_id
1 'polypeptide(L)'
;TVLTLCERVNPINSCPSGSRHVAAVILARGGSKGIPLKNIKLLAGIPLIGWVIRAAIDSDVFDSLWVSTDHDEIERVAKKWGAKVHRRSAEVSKDTTSSLETIQEFCRMNPEVDIICNIQATSPCLHPHHLIQAVEMVTKQGYDSVFSVVRRHHFRWQEVTREEGTDTKALNLNPAKRPHHQDWAGELCENGSFYIATKKLIDEGVLQGGKMAYFEMPAEYSIDIDIDIDWPVAEQRVLRFGYFGKDKPELVRLLLCNVLGCLTDWQISLSASGDERVSVNSRDLDGITMLQREGTEVGINRGHTLTDKLSQQTGCVVMSLNEPKQVEVEKLMKEKRLEWKEVAYIGNDATDVDCLSLAGLSAVPLDTSGMALIAAKYQCQSTAGHGAVRENFEENIGLKIGWSYKFIKHR
;
A
#
# COMPACT_ATOMS: atom_id res chain seq x y z
N THR A 1 -43.10 40.58 -29.20
CA THR A 1 -43.35 39.77 -27.99
C THR A 1 -43.38 38.32 -28.41
N VAL A 2 -42.24 37.66 -28.22
CA VAL A 2 -41.88 36.38 -28.84
C VAL A 2 -42.43 35.23 -28.00
N LEU A 3 -42.92 34.21 -28.70
CA LEU A 3 -43.47 32.94 -28.23
C LEU A 3 -42.53 32.23 -27.23
N THR A 4 -43.07 31.79 -26.10
CA THR A 4 -42.41 30.84 -25.20
C THR A 4 -43.10 29.48 -25.32
N LEU A 5 -42.42 28.54 -25.98
CA LEU A 5 -42.71 27.11 -25.93
C LEU A 5 -42.32 26.59 -24.53
N CYS A 6 -43.32 26.19 -23.73
CA CYS A 6 -43.09 25.34 -22.57
C CYS A 6 -43.02 23.88 -23.05
N GLU A 7 -41.82 23.43 -23.43
CA GLU A 7 -41.54 22.00 -23.57
C GLU A 7 -41.27 21.40 -22.19
N ARG A 8 -41.94 20.28 -21.94
CA ARG A 8 -41.85 19.47 -20.72
C ARG A 8 -40.42 18.95 -20.59
N VAL A 9 -39.76 19.31 -19.49
CA VAL A 9 -38.50 18.71 -19.06
C VAL A 9 -38.78 17.24 -18.72
N ASN A 10 -38.27 16.33 -19.55
CA ASN A 10 -38.17 14.91 -19.23
C ASN A 10 -37.30 14.76 -17.97
N PRO A 11 -37.76 14.10 -16.90
CA PRO A 11 -36.89 13.74 -15.79
C PRO A 11 -35.93 12.63 -16.25
N ILE A 12 -34.65 12.97 -16.20
CA ILE A 12 -33.48 12.14 -15.87
C ILE A 12 -33.65 10.64 -16.19
N ASN A 13 -32.89 10.21 -17.21
CA ASN A 13 -32.60 8.83 -17.58
C ASN A 13 -32.64 7.87 -16.39
N SER A 14 -33.65 7.00 -16.41
CA SER A 14 -33.71 5.77 -15.64
C SER A 14 -32.47 4.91 -15.91
N CYS A 15 -31.74 4.55 -14.86
CA CYS A 15 -30.76 3.45 -14.91
C CYS A 15 -31.39 2.20 -15.53
N PRO A 16 -30.65 1.44 -16.35
CA PRO A 16 -31.15 0.16 -16.82
C PRO A 16 -31.38 -0.74 -15.60
N SER A 17 -32.57 -1.30 -15.48
CA SER A 17 -32.86 -2.35 -14.50
C SER A 17 -31.89 -3.51 -14.72
N GLY A 18 -30.93 -3.77 -13.82
CA GLY A 18 -30.18 -5.03 -13.83
C GLY A 18 -28.74 -5.06 -13.29
N SER A 19 -28.07 -3.95 -12.97
CA SER A 19 -26.72 -4.00 -12.39
C SER A 19 -26.78 -4.04 -10.86
N ARG A 20 -26.32 -5.16 -10.27
CA ARG A 20 -26.14 -5.30 -8.81
C ARG A 20 -24.97 -4.44 -8.34
N HIS A 21 -25.16 -3.61 -7.31
CA HIS A 21 -24.11 -2.77 -6.73
C HIS A 21 -23.10 -3.64 -5.96
N VAL A 22 -21.83 -3.59 -6.37
CA VAL A 22 -20.72 -4.32 -5.75
C VAL A 22 -19.87 -3.36 -4.89
N ALA A 23 -19.85 -3.58 -3.59
CA ALA A 23 -19.03 -2.81 -2.66
C ALA A 23 -17.83 -3.61 -2.16
N ALA A 24 -16.64 -3.02 -2.22
CA ALA A 24 -15.49 -3.49 -1.44
C ALA A 24 -15.54 -2.89 -0.04
N VAL A 25 -15.35 -3.73 0.99
CA VAL A 25 -15.43 -3.33 2.41
C VAL A 25 -14.22 -3.85 3.16
N ILE A 26 -13.37 -2.94 3.66
CA ILE A 26 -12.21 -3.25 4.48
C ILE A 26 -12.55 -2.93 5.94
N LEU A 27 -12.44 -3.93 6.83
CA LEU A 27 -12.69 -3.75 8.26
C LEU A 27 -11.38 -3.36 8.95
N ALA A 28 -11.28 -2.12 9.43
CA ALA A 28 -10.05 -1.56 9.98
C ALA A 28 -10.30 -0.96 11.36
N ARG A 29 -10.25 -1.80 12.40
CA ARG A 29 -10.38 -1.38 13.79
C ARG A 29 -9.13 -0.70 14.35
N GLY A 30 -9.32 0.27 15.26
CA GLY A 30 -8.22 0.88 16.01
C GLY A 30 -7.63 -0.05 17.07
N GLY A 31 -8.49 -0.75 17.83
CA GLY A 31 -8.12 -1.66 18.92
C GLY A 31 -7.61 -3.03 18.46
N SER A 32 -6.45 -3.07 17.81
CA SER A 32 -5.82 -4.34 17.39
C SER A 32 -5.03 -4.98 18.55
N LYS A 33 -5.33 -6.26 18.88
CA LYS A 33 -4.72 -6.98 20.02
C LYS A 33 -3.21 -7.21 19.92
N GLY A 34 -2.70 -7.53 18.72
CA GLY A 34 -1.28 -7.82 18.50
C GLY A 34 -0.45 -6.55 18.32
N ILE A 35 -0.80 -5.76 17.31
CA ILE A 35 -0.06 -4.57 16.92
C ILE A 35 -1.01 -3.35 17.05
N PRO A 36 -0.75 -2.39 17.95
CA PRO A 36 -1.55 -1.17 18.05
C PRO A 36 -1.63 -0.46 16.69
N LEU A 37 -2.84 -0.05 16.29
CA LEU A 37 -3.08 0.63 15.01
C LEU A 37 -2.50 -0.12 13.79
N LYS A 38 -2.46 -1.47 13.82
CA LYS A 38 -1.95 -2.36 12.75
C LYS A 38 -2.35 -1.92 11.34
N ASN A 39 -3.61 -1.55 11.16
CA ASN A 39 -4.20 -1.18 9.88
C ASN A 39 -3.58 0.07 9.24
N ILE A 40 -2.94 0.95 10.02
CA ILE A 40 -2.25 2.14 9.51
C ILE A 40 -0.75 2.16 9.81
N LYS A 41 -0.21 1.12 10.46
CA LYS A 41 1.23 0.92 10.59
C LYS A 41 1.83 0.76 9.19
N LEU A 42 2.97 1.41 8.96
CA LEU A 42 3.64 1.41 7.66
C LEU A 42 4.30 0.07 7.39
N LEU A 43 3.89 -0.57 6.31
CA LEU A 43 4.47 -1.80 5.77
C LEU A 43 5.17 -1.43 4.47
N ALA A 44 6.50 -1.44 4.47
CA ALA A 44 7.31 -0.97 3.34
C ALA A 44 6.90 0.43 2.87
N GLY A 45 6.79 1.37 3.81
CA GLY A 45 6.48 2.77 3.54
C GLY A 45 5.01 3.11 3.30
N ILE A 46 4.13 2.11 3.18
CA ILE A 46 2.70 2.30 2.88
C ILE A 46 1.87 1.82 4.08
N PRO A 47 0.86 2.58 4.55
CA PRO A 47 -0.06 2.10 5.58
C PRO A 47 -0.68 0.77 5.17
N LEU A 48 -0.81 -0.20 6.08
CA LEU A 48 -1.27 -1.56 5.74
C LEU A 48 -2.56 -1.57 4.87
N ILE A 49 -3.58 -0.78 5.22
CA ILE A 49 -4.81 -0.66 4.42
C ILE A 49 -4.59 -0.07 3.02
N GLY A 50 -3.55 0.74 2.83
CA GLY A 50 -3.22 1.35 1.54
C GLY A 50 -2.88 0.33 0.47
N TRP A 51 -2.25 -0.80 0.83
CA TRP A 51 -1.94 -1.90 -0.09
C TRP A 51 -3.21 -2.48 -0.73
N VAL A 52 -4.21 -2.81 0.09
CA VAL A 52 -5.45 -3.42 -0.37
C VAL A 52 -6.41 -2.40 -0.99
N ILE A 53 -6.43 -1.15 -0.51
CA ILE A 53 -7.20 -0.05 -1.12
C ILE A 53 -6.72 0.17 -2.57
N ARG A 54 -5.41 0.26 -2.78
CA ARG A 54 -4.83 0.44 -4.11
C ARG A 54 -5.21 -0.70 -5.05
N ALA A 55 -5.10 -1.96 -4.61
CA ALA A 55 -5.49 -3.11 -5.42
C ALA A 55 -6.99 -3.09 -5.76
N ALA A 56 -7.85 -2.68 -4.82
CA ALA A 56 -9.28 -2.57 -5.04
C ALA A 56 -9.65 -1.43 -6.02
N ILE A 57 -9.06 -0.23 -5.87
CA ILE A 57 -9.28 0.88 -6.80
C ILE A 57 -8.84 0.49 -8.21
N ASP A 58 -7.63 -0.05 -8.35
CA ASP A 58 -7.07 -0.37 -9.66
C ASP A 58 -7.76 -1.55 -10.34
N SER A 59 -8.50 -2.38 -9.58
CA SER A 59 -9.32 -3.44 -10.16
C SER A 59 -10.49 -2.92 -10.99
N ASP A 60 -11.00 -1.72 -10.69
CA ASP A 60 -12.11 -1.09 -11.43
C ASP A 60 -13.37 -1.99 -11.54
N VAL A 61 -13.61 -2.87 -10.55
CA VAL A 61 -14.78 -3.76 -10.50
C VAL A 61 -15.78 -3.44 -9.38
N PHE A 62 -15.52 -2.40 -8.59
CA PHE A 62 -16.37 -2.01 -7.47
C PHE A 62 -17.06 -0.68 -7.75
N ASP A 63 -18.38 -0.64 -7.56
CA ASP A 63 -19.17 0.60 -7.61
C ASP A 63 -18.83 1.53 -6.42
N SER A 64 -18.33 0.95 -5.32
CA SER A 64 -17.85 1.70 -4.17
C SER A 64 -16.82 0.93 -3.35
N LEU A 65 -15.85 1.66 -2.80
CA LEU A 65 -14.85 1.13 -1.86
C LEU A 65 -14.98 1.82 -0.51
N TRP A 66 -15.08 1.02 0.55
CA TRP A 66 -15.31 1.48 1.91
C TRP A 66 -14.28 0.93 2.88
N VAL A 67 -13.90 1.76 3.85
CA VAL A 67 -13.22 1.34 5.07
C VAL A 67 -14.18 1.52 6.23
N SER A 68 -14.46 0.44 6.95
CA SER A 68 -15.24 0.46 8.18
C SER A 68 -14.31 0.57 9.38
N THR A 69 -14.42 1.66 10.13
CA THR A 69 -13.52 1.95 11.25
C THR A 69 -14.22 2.70 12.39
N ASP A 70 -13.65 2.57 13.59
CA ASP A 70 -14.01 3.27 14.82
C ASP A 70 -13.02 4.41 15.15
N HIS A 71 -11.93 4.55 14.40
CA HIS A 71 -10.78 5.38 14.78
C HIS A 71 -10.51 6.52 13.79
N ASP A 72 -10.34 7.74 14.30
CA ASP A 72 -10.20 8.97 13.49
C ASP A 72 -8.97 8.94 12.58
N GLU A 73 -7.82 8.47 13.08
CA GLU A 73 -6.61 8.35 12.25
C GLU A 73 -6.76 7.34 11.09
N ILE A 74 -7.49 6.26 11.30
CA ILE A 74 -7.76 5.27 10.25
C ILE A 74 -8.68 5.87 9.20
N GLU A 75 -9.71 6.63 9.61
CA GLU A 75 -10.56 7.39 8.70
C GLU A 75 -9.75 8.37 7.85
N ARG A 76 -8.84 9.14 8.48
CA ARG A 76 -7.98 10.11 7.78
C ARG A 76 -7.13 9.43 6.72
N VAL A 77 -6.51 8.29 7.05
CA VAL A 77 -5.72 7.51 6.09
C VAL A 77 -6.61 6.94 4.98
N ALA A 78 -7.75 6.33 5.31
CA ALA A 78 -8.67 5.76 4.31
C ALA A 78 -9.11 6.79 3.27
N LYS A 79 -9.51 7.99 3.71
CA LYS A 79 -9.88 9.10 2.83
C LYS A 79 -8.73 9.55 1.93
N LYS A 80 -7.50 9.66 2.48
CA LYS A 80 -6.30 10.01 1.69
C LYS A 80 -6.03 9.01 0.57
N TRP A 81 -6.34 7.73 0.81
CA TRP A 81 -6.16 6.65 -0.17
C TRP A 81 -7.37 6.45 -1.10
N GLY A 82 -8.37 7.34 -1.06
CA GLY A 82 -9.49 7.33 -1.99
C GLY A 82 -10.66 6.41 -1.62
N ALA A 83 -10.67 5.84 -0.40
CA ALA A 83 -11.79 5.05 0.09
C ALA A 83 -12.84 5.92 0.81
N LYS A 84 -14.12 5.55 0.67
CA LYS A 84 -15.20 6.08 1.54
C LYS A 84 -15.06 5.48 2.94
N VAL A 85 -15.68 6.12 3.94
CA VAL A 85 -15.58 5.68 5.33
C VAL A 85 -16.95 5.40 5.91
N HIS A 86 -17.09 4.22 6.50
CA HIS A 86 -18.21 3.83 7.36
C HIS A 86 -17.75 3.90 8.82
N ARG A 87 -18.25 4.87 9.57
CA ARG A 87 -18.00 4.96 11.01
C ARG A 87 -18.88 3.96 11.73
N ARG A 88 -18.27 2.85 12.13
CA ARG A 88 -18.95 1.73 12.78
C ARG A 88 -19.20 2.02 14.26
N SER A 89 -20.21 1.39 14.82
CA SER A 89 -20.58 1.56 16.23
C SER A 89 -19.56 0.92 17.18
N ALA A 90 -19.60 1.32 18.45
CA ALA A 90 -18.83 0.66 19.50
C ALA A 90 -19.23 -0.80 19.72
N GLU A 91 -20.47 -1.17 19.37
CA GLU A 91 -21.00 -2.53 19.54
C GLU A 91 -20.30 -3.54 18.63
N VAL A 92 -20.07 -3.16 17.37
CA VAL A 92 -19.36 -3.98 16.38
C VAL A 92 -17.85 -3.75 16.37
N SER A 93 -17.34 -3.04 17.37
CA SER A 93 -15.91 -2.74 17.50
C SER A 93 -15.18 -3.58 18.54
N LYS A 94 -15.90 -4.46 19.24
CA LYS A 94 -15.35 -5.29 20.31
C LYS A 94 -14.45 -6.39 19.76
N ASP A 95 -13.57 -6.88 20.62
CA ASP A 95 -12.67 -8.01 20.33
C ASP A 95 -13.37 -9.33 20.04
N THR A 96 -14.60 -9.48 20.52
CA THR A 96 -15.42 -10.68 20.34
C THR A 96 -16.39 -10.56 19.17
N THR A 97 -16.50 -9.38 18.56
CA THR A 97 -17.39 -9.15 17.41
C THR A 97 -16.81 -9.84 16.18
N SER A 98 -17.66 -10.57 15.48
CA SER A 98 -17.34 -11.19 14.20
C SER A 98 -17.24 -10.17 13.06
N SER A 99 -16.48 -10.51 12.02
CA SER A 99 -16.46 -9.72 10.77
C SER A 99 -17.87 -9.57 10.17
N LEU A 100 -18.68 -10.62 10.27
CA LEU A 100 -20.05 -10.65 9.76
C LEU A 100 -20.95 -9.58 10.42
N GLU A 101 -20.93 -9.45 11.75
CA GLU A 101 -21.75 -8.45 12.45
C GLU A 101 -21.40 -7.02 12.01
N THR A 102 -20.11 -6.75 11.79
CA THR A 102 -19.67 -5.43 11.28
C THR A 102 -20.16 -5.21 9.84
N ILE A 103 -20.12 -6.24 8.99
CA ILE A 103 -20.62 -6.18 7.62
C ILE A 103 -22.15 -6.00 7.59
N GLN A 104 -22.88 -6.65 8.49
CA GLN A 104 -24.33 -6.47 8.63
C GLN A 104 -24.69 -5.04 9.06
N GLU A 105 -23.92 -4.43 9.96
CA GLU A 105 -24.07 -3.00 10.28
C GLU A 105 -23.88 -2.13 9.04
N PHE A 106 -22.79 -2.35 8.29
CA PHE A 106 -22.53 -1.65 7.05
C PHE A 106 -23.69 -1.80 6.04
N CYS A 107 -24.22 -3.01 5.85
CA CYS A 107 -25.33 -3.28 4.92
C CYS A 107 -26.64 -2.60 5.32
N ARG A 108 -26.89 -2.44 6.63
CA ARG A 108 -28.05 -1.68 7.14
C ARG A 108 -27.97 -0.20 6.82
N MET A 109 -26.76 0.36 6.83
CA MET A 109 -26.52 1.78 6.55
C MET A 109 -26.38 2.11 5.06
N ASN A 110 -26.10 1.11 4.23
CA ASN A 110 -25.90 1.24 2.78
C ASN A 110 -26.86 0.27 2.06
N PRO A 111 -28.18 0.55 2.05
CA PRO A 111 -29.19 -0.38 1.56
C PRO A 111 -29.06 -0.67 0.06
N GLU A 112 -28.40 0.20 -0.70
CA GLU A 112 -28.13 0.08 -2.13
C GLU A 112 -27.13 -1.01 -2.50
N VAL A 113 -26.31 -1.48 -1.54
CA VAL A 113 -25.28 -2.50 -1.79
C VAL A 113 -25.91 -3.89 -1.93
N ASP A 114 -25.63 -4.59 -3.02
CA ASP A 114 -26.17 -5.93 -3.31
C ASP A 114 -25.14 -7.05 -3.06
N ILE A 115 -23.86 -6.76 -3.31
CA ILE A 115 -22.75 -7.71 -3.17
C ILE A 115 -21.64 -7.04 -2.37
N ILE A 116 -21.13 -7.74 -1.37
CA ILE A 116 -20.06 -7.28 -0.50
C ILE A 116 -18.83 -8.13 -0.80
N CYS A 117 -17.72 -7.48 -1.16
CA CYS A 117 -16.39 -8.04 -1.15
C CYS A 117 -15.66 -7.54 0.10
N ASN A 118 -15.65 -8.33 1.16
CA ASN A 118 -14.86 -8.05 2.34
C ASN A 118 -13.38 -8.36 2.08
N ILE A 119 -12.53 -7.35 2.08
CA ILE A 119 -11.09 -7.47 1.86
C ILE A 119 -10.37 -7.27 3.21
N GLN A 120 -9.49 -8.20 3.60
CA GLN A 120 -8.74 -8.05 4.86
C GLN A 120 -7.39 -7.39 4.61
N ALA A 121 -7.09 -6.35 5.38
CA ALA A 121 -5.84 -5.59 5.26
C ALA A 121 -4.59 -6.41 5.61
N THR A 122 -4.74 -7.51 6.37
CA THR A 122 -3.63 -8.39 6.77
C THR A 122 -3.08 -9.26 5.64
N SER A 123 -3.72 -9.23 4.46
CA SER A 123 -3.24 -9.81 3.20
C SER A 123 -2.81 -8.74 2.19
N PRO A 124 -1.69 -8.03 2.42
CA PRO A 124 -1.28 -6.87 1.61
C PRO A 124 -0.74 -7.23 0.21
N CYS A 125 -0.49 -8.51 -0.07
CA CYS A 125 -0.03 -8.98 -1.39
C CYS A 125 -1.18 -9.19 -2.40
N LEU A 126 -2.33 -8.53 -2.20
CA LEU A 126 -3.47 -8.60 -3.10
C LEU A 126 -3.20 -7.83 -4.40
N HIS A 127 -3.67 -8.36 -5.53
CA HIS A 127 -3.53 -7.77 -6.86
C HIS A 127 -4.90 -7.53 -7.49
N PRO A 128 -5.06 -6.51 -8.36
CA PRO A 128 -6.31 -6.22 -9.05
C PRO A 128 -6.92 -7.41 -9.77
N HIS A 129 -6.09 -8.23 -10.45
CA HIS A 129 -6.60 -9.37 -11.22
C HIS A 129 -7.26 -10.45 -10.35
N HIS A 130 -6.84 -10.60 -9.09
CA HIS A 130 -7.52 -11.51 -8.14
C HIS A 130 -8.95 -11.06 -7.89
N LEU A 131 -9.14 -9.74 -7.67
CA LEU A 131 -10.45 -9.15 -7.41
C LEU A 131 -11.34 -9.18 -8.66
N ILE A 132 -10.78 -8.88 -9.84
CA ILE A 132 -11.50 -8.96 -11.11
C ILE A 132 -12.08 -10.36 -11.30
N GLN A 133 -11.25 -11.39 -11.22
CA GLN A 133 -11.66 -12.77 -11.46
C GLN A 133 -12.67 -13.26 -10.40
N ALA A 134 -12.45 -12.94 -9.12
CA ALA A 134 -13.35 -13.34 -8.05
C ALA A 134 -14.72 -12.64 -8.11
N VAL A 135 -14.75 -11.34 -8.46
CA VAL A 135 -16.01 -10.59 -8.64
C VAL A 135 -16.78 -11.10 -9.86
N GLU A 136 -16.09 -11.47 -10.94
CA GLU A 136 -16.72 -12.09 -12.12
C GLU A 136 -17.43 -13.42 -11.80
N MET A 137 -16.92 -14.20 -10.85
CA MET A 137 -17.57 -15.43 -10.42
C MET A 137 -18.96 -15.14 -9.81
N VAL A 138 -19.09 -14.09 -9.00
CA VAL A 138 -20.38 -13.73 -8.38
C VAL A 138 -21.30 -13.00 -9.36
N THR A 139 -20.74 -12.08 -10.17
CA THR A 139 -21.53 -11.20 -11.05
C THR A 139 -21.93 -11.89 -12.37
N LYS A 140 -21.07 -12.72 -12.96
CA LYS A 140 -21.29 -13.38 -14.26
C LYS A 140 -21.61 -14.88 -14.15
N GLN A 141 -21.01 -15.60 -13.20
CA GLN A 141 -21.20 -17.07 -13.07
C GLN A 141 -22.29 -17.45 -12.05
N GLY A 142 -22.86 -16.46 -11.37
CA GLY A 142 -24.00 -16.60 -10.47
C GLY A 142 -23.69 -17.36 -9.18
N TYR A 143 -22.46 -17.29 -8.68
CA TYR A 143 -22.15 -17.75 -7.31
C TYR A 143 -22.73 -16.79 -6.27
N ASP A 144 -23.17 -17.32 -5.13
CA ASP A 144 -23.69 -16.52 -4.02
C ASP A 144 -22.58 -16.08 -3.06
N SER A 145 -21.51 -16.88 -2.95
CA SER A 145 -20.30 -16.50 -2.21
C SER A 145 -19.03 -17.08 -2.83
N VAL A 146 -17.94 -16.29 -2.78
CA VAL A 146 -16.60 -16.67 -3.25
C VAL A 146 -15.56 -16.21 -2.23
N PHE A 147 -14.65 -17.08 -1.82
CA PHE A 147 -13.61 -16.75 -0.83
C PHE A 147 -12.23 -17.22 -1.27
N SER A 148 -11.20 -16.52 -0.84
CA SER A 148 -9.82 -16.80 -1.24
C SER A 148 -9.19 -17.93 -0.44
N VAL A 149 -8.48 -18.82 -1.15
CA VAL A 149 -7.78 -19.98 -0.56
C VAL A 149 -6.36 -20.08 -1.11
N VAL A 150 -5.52 -20.81 -0.39
CA VAL A 150 -4.17 -21.20 -0.80
C VAL A 150 -4.01 -22.71 -0.64
N ARG A 151 -3.29 -23.34 -1.56
CA ARG A 151 -2.95 -24.76 -1.49
C ARG A 151 -1.72 -24.99 -0.62
N ARG A 152 -1.83 -25.89 0.36
CA ARG A 152 -0.73 -26.29 1.26
C ARG A 152 -0.51 -27.78 1.23
N HIS A 153 0.75 -28.18 1.35
CA HIS A 153 1.17 -29.59 1.41
C HIS A 153 1.66 -29.92 2.82
N HIS A 154 0.85 -29.61 3.82
CA HIS A 154 1.13 -29.90 5.22
C HIS A 154 0.42 -31.17 5.65
N PHE A 155 1.13 -31.99 6.42
CA PHE A 155 0.56 -33.19 7.01
C PHE A 155 -0.09 -32.86 8.35
N ARG A 156 -1.36 -33.21 8.50
CA ARG A 156 -2.16 -32.96 9.70
C ARG A 156 -2.20 -34.19 10.58
N TRP A 157 -2.09 -33.95 11.88
CA TRP A 157 -2.17 -34.97 12.92
C TRP A 157 -3.21 -34.52 13.94
N GLN A 158 -3.90 -35.48 14.54
CA GLN A 158 -4.88 -35.24 15.60
C GLN A 158 -4.16 -34.67 16.82
N GLU A 159 -4.62 -33.51 17.30
CA GLU A 159 -4.18 -32.98 18.59
C GLU A 159 -4.67 -33.90 19.71
N VAL A 160 -3.77 -34.26 20.63
CA VAL A 160 -4.09 -35.07 21.81
C VAL A 160 -3.56 -34.36 23.03
N THR A 161 -4.40 -34.24 24.06
CA THR A 161 -3.93 -33.69 25.34
C THR A 161 -3.25 -34.79 26.14
N ARG A 162 -2.23 -34.45 26.93
CA ARG A 162 -1.48 -35.44 27.73
C ARG A 162 -2.36 -36.23 28.70
N GLU A 163 -3.53 -35.71 29.04
CA GLU A 163 -4.47 -36.30 30.00
C GLU A 163 -5.36 -37.39 29.39
N GLU A 164 -5.54 -37.41 28.07
CA GLU A 164 -6.49 -38.33 27.40
C GLU A 164 -5.94 -39.74 27.19
N GLY A 165 -4.63 -39.96 27.37
CA GLY A 165 -4.01 -41.30 27.19
C GLY A 165 -4.17 -41.88 25.77
N THR A 166 -4.55 -41.06 24.79
CA THR A 166 -4.81 -41.46 23.41
C THR A 166 -3.63 -41.19 22.49
N ASP A 167 -3.31 -42.15 21.63
CA ASP A 167 -2.29 -42.01 20.59
C ASP A 167 -2.70 -41.00 19.50
N THR A 168 -1.75 -40.18 19.05
CA THR A 168 -1.91 -39.26 17.91
C THR A 168 -2.22 -40.02 16.61
N LYS A 169 -3.26 -39.59 15.88
CA LYS A 169 -3.63 -40.17 14.58
C LYS A 169 -3.30 -39.25 13.42
N ALA A 170 -2.87 -39.85 12.31
CA ALA A 170 -2.69 -39.16 11.03
C ALA A 170 -4.05 -38.80 10.41
N LEU A 171 -4.25 -37.54 9.99
CA LEU A 171 -5.53 -37.07 9.45
C LEU A 171 -5.59 -37.06 7.92
N ASN A 172 -4.47 -36.77 7.24
CA ASN A 172 -4.42 -36.62 5.78
C ASN A 172 -3.24 -37.36 5.12
N LEU A 173 -2.66 -38.34 5.82
CA LEU A 173 -1.56 -39.15 5.31
C LEU A 173 -1.59 -40.59 5.83
N ASN A 174 -0.92 -41.48 5.11
CA ASN A 174 -0.49 -42.77 5.64
C ASN A 174 0.97 -42.66 6.09
N PRO A 175 1.29 -42.77 7.39
CA PRO A 175 2.67 -42.69 7.89
C PRO A 175 3.60 -43.75 7.30
N ALA A 176 3.08 -44.93 6.92
CA ALA A 176 3.86 -46.01 6.30
C ALA A 176 4.16 -45.75 4.81
N LYS A 177 3.46 -44.82 4.17
CA LYS A 177 3.65 -44.44 2.76
C LYS A 177 3.44 -42.95 2.59
N ARG A 178 4.39 -42.17 3.12
CA ARG A 178 4.32 -40.72 3.12
C ARG A 178 4.54 -40.18 1.69
N PRO A 179 3.58 -39.45 1.09
CA PRO A 179 3.73 -38.93 -0.27
C PRO A 179 4.75 -37.80 -0.31
N HIS A 180 5.46 -37.63 -1.43
CA HIS A 180 6.22 -36.41 -1.70
C HIS A 180 5.27 -35.27 -2.08
N HIS A 181 5.78 -34.04 -2.09
CA HIS A 181 4.99 -32.85 -2.43
C HIS A 181 4.36 -32.95 -3.82
N GLN A 182 5.05 -33.54 -4.81
CA GLN A 182 4.50 -33.73 -6.16
C GLN A 182 3.50 -34.89 -6.29
N ASP A 183 3.37 -35.75 -5.27
CA ASP A 183 2.60 -37.00 -5.37
C ASP A 183 1.14 -36.84 -4.93
N TRP A 184 0.74 -35.65 -4.47
CA TRP A 184 -0.63 -35.36 -4.07
C TRP A 184 -0.98 -33.89 -4.28
N ALA A 185 -2.28 -33.60 -4.40
CA ALA A 185 -2.76 -32.26 -4.73
C ALA A 185 -2.69 -31.26 -3.57
N GLY A 186 -2.30 -31.67 -2.36
CA GLY A 186 -2.39 -30.81 -1.17
C GLY A 186 -3.83 -30.57 -0.70
N GLU A 187 -3.99 -29.68 0.26
CA GLU A 187 -5.28 -29.22 0.79
C GLU A 187 -5.43 -27.72 0.59
N LEU A 188 -6.66 -27.26 0.38
CA LEU A 188 -6.99 -25.84 0.30
C LEU A 188 -7.30 -25.31 1.70
N CYS A 189 -6.65 -24.21 2.05
CA CYS A 189 -6.90 -23.47 3.28
C CYS A 189 -7.29 -22.04 2.94
N GLU A 190 -8.24 -21.45 3.65
CA GLU A 190 -8.49 -20.01 3.54
C GLU A 190 -7.21 -19.22 3.83
N ASN A 191 -7.02 -18.12 3.11
CA ASN A 191 -5.84 -17.27 3.28
C ASN A 191 -6.17 -15.87 3.80
N GLY A 192 -7.43 -15.62 4.17
CA GLY A 192 -7.88 -14.34 4.70
C GLY A 192 -7.94 -13.17 3.71
N SER A 193 -7.52 -13.33 2.44
CA SER A 193 -7.39 -12.17 1.55
C SER A 193 -8.73 -11.48 1.24
N PHE A 194 -9.75 -12.23 0.83
CA PHE A 194 -11.09 -11.69 0.61
C PHE A 194 -12.21 -12.72 0.75
N TYR A 195 -13.41 -12.20 1.05
CA TYR A 195 -14.67 -12.92 1.13
C TYR A 195 -15.74 -12.13 0.38
N ILE A 196 -16.30 -12.70 -0.69
CA ILE A 196 -17.39 -12.11 -1.47
C ILE A 196 -18.67 -12.84 -1.11
N ALA A 197 -19.72 -12.10 -0.75
CA ALA A 197 -21.03 -12.66 -0.48
C ALA A 197 -22.14 -11.71 -0.98
N THR A 198 -23.25 -12.29 -1.40
CA THR A 198 -24.47 -11.50 -1.64
C THR A 198 -25.03 -10.97 -0.32
N LYS A 199 -25.65 -9.79 -0.36
CA LYS A 199 -26.35 -9.20 0.79
C LYS A 199 -27.36 -10.15 1.41
N LYS A 200 -28.08 -10.92 0.57
CA LYS A 200 -29.01 -11.96 1.02
C LYS A 200 -28.36 -12.95 2.00
N LEU A 201 -27.18 -13.49 1.68
CA LEU A 201 -26.46 -14.41 2.57
C LEU A 201 -26.02 -13.73 3.87
N ILE A 202 -25.55 -12.49 3.78
CA ILE A 202 -25.14 -11.70 4.94
C ILE A 202 -26.33 -11.46 5.87
N ASP A 203 -27.51 -11.16 5.32
CA ASP A 203 -28.75 -10.97 6.08
C ASP A 203 -29.23 -12.30 6.72
N GLU A 204 -28.93 -13.44 6.10
CA GLU A 204 -29.14 -14.79 6.65
C GLU A 204 -28.10 -15.18 7.72
N GLY A 205 -27.06 -14.35 7.92
CA GLY A 205 -26.07 -14.54 8.96
C GLY A 205 -24.88 -15.41 8.57
N VAL A 206 -24.52 -15.49 7.28
CA VAL A 206 -23.34 -16.23 6.81
C VAL A 206 -22.54 -15.47 5.75
N LEU A 207 -21.21 -15.64 5.74
CA LEU A 207 -20.32 -15.12 4.69
C LEU A 207 -20.05 -16.13 3.57
N GLN A 208 -20.24 -17.42 3.86
CA GLN A 208 -19.98 -18.52 2.95
C GLN A 208 -21.24 -19.41 2.95
N GLY A 209 -21.96 -19.42 1.83
CA GLY A 209 -23.24 -20.12 1.74
C GLY A 209 -23.82 -20.10 0.32
N GLY A 210 -24.99 -20.72 0.16
CA GLY A 210 -25.64 -20.84 -1.15
C GLY A 210 -24.77 -21.59 -2.16
N LYS A 211 -24.76 -21.11 -3.42
CA LYS A 211 -23.85 -21.61 -4.45
C LYS A 211 -22.44 -21.04 -4.18
N MET A 212 -21.60 -21.83 -3.54
CA MET A 212 -20.25 -21.44 -3.12
C MET A 212 -19.17 -21.81 -4.15
N ALA A 213 -18.13 -21.00 -4.23
CA ALA A 213 -16.85 -21.36 -4.83
C ALA A 213 -15.68 -20.79 -4.04
N TYR A 214 -14.49 -21.35 -4.26
CA TYR A 214 -13.24 -20.77 -3.77
C TYR A 214 -12.46 -20.14 -4.93
N PHE A 215 -11.60 -19.18 -4.62
CA PHE A 215 -10.61 -18.62 -5.54
C PHE A 215 -9.20 -18.96 -5.04
N GLU A 216 -8.51 -19.84 -5.75
CA GLU A 216 -7.15 -20.26 -5.37
C GLU A 216 -6.12 -19.19 -5.76
N MET A 217 -5.44 -18.64 -4.76
CA MET A 217 -4.34 -17.70 -4.93
C MET A 217 -2.99 -18.42 -4.81
N PRO A 218 -1.98 -18.02 -5.62
CA PRO A 218 -0.61 -18.47 -5.44
C PRO A 218 -0.07 -18.16 -4.03
N ALA A 219 0.82 -19.02 -3.54
CA ALA A 219 1.30 -18.98 -2.16
C ALA A 219 2.09 -17.71 -1.82
N GLU A 220 2.73 -17.09 -2.81
CA GLU A 220 3.45 -15.82 -2.67
C GLU A 220 2.54 -14.66 -2.24
N TYR A 221 1.25 -14.70 -2.60
CA TYR A 221 0.26 -13.69 -2.23
C TYR A 221 -0.45 -14.00 -0.91
N SER A 222 -0.29 -15.24 -0.41
CA SER A 222 -0.88 -15.70 0.84
C SER A 222 0.07 -15.45 2.02
N ILE A 223 -0.02 -14.24 2.58
CA ILE A 223 0.53 -13.89 3.87
C ILE A 223 -0.57 -13.29 4.74
N ASP A 224 -0.59 -13.69 6.00
CA ASP A 224 -1.43 -13.08 7.02
C ASP A 224 -0.51 -12.47 8.07
N ILE A 225 -0.77 -11.21 8.43
CA ILE A 225 0.03 -10.45 9.39
C ILE A 225 -0.75 -10.38 10.70
N ASP A 226 -0.41 -11.23 11.66
CA ASP A 226 -1.12 -11.29 12.93
C ASP A 226 -0.33 -10.70 14.09
N ILE A 227 0.98 -10.93 14.11
CA ILE A 227 1.88 -10.58 15.21
C ILE A 227 3.13 -9.85 14.72
N ASP A 228 3.81 -9.11 15.60
CA ASP A 228 4.96 -8.26 15.21
C ASP A 228 6.13 -9.04 14.59
N ILE A 229 6.31 -10.32 14.92
CA ILE A 229 7.34 -11.17 14.30
C ILE A 229 7.11 -11.36 12.79
N ASP A 230 5.86 -11.24 12.34
CA ASP A 230 5.52 -11.33 10.92
C ASP A 230 5.92 -10.06 10.17
N TRP A 231 6.10 -8.91 10.86
CA TRP A 231 6.23 -7.60 10.21
C TRP A 231 7.42 -7.51 9.25
N PRO A 232 8.67 -7.83 9.64
CA PRO A 232 9.81 -7.71 8.74
C PRO A 232 9.72 -8.71 7.57
N VAL A 233 9.16 -9.90 7.80
CA VAL A 233 8.93 -10.90 6.76
C VAL A 233 7.86 -10.42 5.79
N ALA A 234 6.80 -9.80 6.30
CA ALA A 234 5.73 -9.22 5.52
C ALA A 234 6.21 -8.06 4.67
N GLU A 235 7.06 -7.18 5.21
CA GLU A 235 7.69 -6.10 4.43
C GLU A 235 8.46 -6.67 3.25
N GLN A 236 9.38 -7.60 3.48
CA GLN A 236 10.14 -8.22 2.39
C GLN A 236 9.23 -8.95 1.38
N ARG A 237 8.12 -9.52 1.84
CA ARG A 237 7.17 -10.19 0.95
C ARG A 237 6.38 -9.21 0.09
N VAL A 238 5.83 -8.13 0.65
CA VAL A 238 5.14 -7.11 -0.17
C VAL A 238 6.09 -6.41 -1.11
N LEU A 239 7.35 -6.25 -0.71
CA LEU A 239 8.38 -5.72 -1.58
C LEU A 239 8.64 -6.60 -2.81
N ARG A 240 8.50 -7.93 -2.64
CA ARG A 240 8.77 -8.91 -3.69
C ARG A 240 7.55 -9.23 -4.55
N PHE A 241 6.37 -9.34 -3.94
CA PHE A 241 5.17 -9.88 -4.57
C PHE A 241 3.95 -8.95 -4.45
N GLY A 242 4.06 -7.83 -3.74
CA GLY A 242 2.98 -6.87 -3.58
C GLY A 242 2.62 -6.15 -4.87
N TYR A 243 1.42 -5.57 -4.88
CA TYR A 243 0.95 -4.73 -5.99
C TYR A 243 1.24 -3.26 -5.70
N PHE A 244 2.02 -2.62 -6.58
CA PHE A 244 2.49 -1.24 -6.41
C PHE A 244 1.66 -0.17 -7.13
N GLY A 245 0.65 -0.56 -7.91
CA GLY A 245 -0.17 0.35 -8.74
C GLY A 245 -0.08 0.04 -10.24
N LYS A 246 -1.02 0.59 -11.03
CA LYS A 246 -1.07 0.43 -12.50
C LYS A 246 0.15 1.03 -13.16
N ASP A 247 0.56 2.18 -12.64
CA ASP A 247 1.87 2.75 -12.91
C ASP A 247 2.87 1.87 -12.18
N LYS A 248 3.34 0.81 -12.86
CA LYS A 248 4.66 0.30 -12.56
C LYS A 248 5.54 1.54 -12.53
N PRO A 249 6.30 1.76 -11.46
CA PRO A 249 7.29 2.80 -11.50
C PRO A 249 8.21 2.52 -12.67
N GLU A 250 8.03 3.31 -13.72
CA GLU A 250 9.02 3.42 -14.77
C GLU A 250 10.33 3.81 -14.10
N LEU A 251 11.44 3.32 -14.67
CA LEU A 251 12.79 3.56 -14.15
C LEU A 251 12.89 5.03 -13.71
N VAL A 252 13.25 5.29 -12.45
CA VAL A 252 13.47 6.68 -12.02
C VAL A 252 14.62 7.22 -12.84
N ARG A 253 14.33 8.17 -13.72
CA ARG A 253 15.33 8.79 -14.62
C ARG A 253 15.88 10.09 -14.05
N LEU A 254 15.16 10.69 -13.10
CA LEU A 254 15.56 11.91 -12.43
C LEU A 254 15.22 11.84 -10.94
N LEU A 255 16.21 12.02 -10.08
CA LEU A 255 16.02 12.34 -8.66
C LEU A 255 16.29 13.82 -8.44
N LEU A 256 15.36 14.52 -7.82
CA LEU A 256 15.54 15.88 -7.31
C LEU A 256 15.62 15.86 -5.79
N CYS A 257 16.63 16.52 -5.25
CA CYS A 257 16.94 16.48 -3.83
C CYS A 257 17.25 17.88 -3.30
N ASN A 258 16.60 18.28 -2.21
CA ASN A 258 17.06 19.44 -1.45
C ASN A 258 18.41 19.13 -0.80
N VAL A 259 19.29 20.14 -0.69
CA VAL A 259 20.55 19.99 0.05
C VAL A 259 20.28 20.20 1.53
N LEU A 260 19.76 21.38 1.90
CA LEU A 260 19.36 21.71 3.26
C LEU A 260 18.12 20.89 3.65
N GLY A 261 18.12 20.33 4.86
CA GLY A 261 17.00 19.56 5.38
C GLY A 261 16.82 18.19 4.73
N CYS A 262 17.81 17.70 3.95
CA CYS A 262 17.82 16.38 3.33
C CYS A 262 19.24 15.79 3.34
N LEU A 263 20.16 16.32 2.51
CA LEU A 263 21.58 15.89 2.47
C LEU A 263 22.39 16.41 3.65
N THR A 264 22.04 17.59 4.15
CA THR A 264 22.57 18.15 5.38
C THR A 264 21.46 18.14 6.43
N ASP A 265 21.87 18.13 7.69
CA ASP A 265 20.97 18.49 8.77
C ASP A 265 20.73 20.02 8.76
N TRP A 266 19.89 20.48 9.67
CA TRP A 266 19.60 21.90 9.87
C TRP A 266 20.67 22.63 10.69
N GLN A 267 21.84 22.02 10.93
CA GLN A 267 22.86 22.58 11.81
C GLN A 267 23.96 23.28 11.01
N ILE A 268 24.25 24.52 11.40
CA ILE A 268 25.42 25.27 10.93
C ILE A 268 26.33 25.49 12.14
N SER A 269 27.53 24.91 12.09
CA SER A 269 28.53 25.10 13.13
C SER A 269 29.40 26.31 12.78
N LEU A 270 29.41 27.32 13.64
CA LEU A 270 30.22 28.53 13.50
C LEU A 270 31.45 28.44 14.40
N SER A 271 32.65 28.62 13.82
CA SER A 271 33.88 28.76 14.60
C SER A 271 34.00 30.18 15.17
N ALA A 272 34.83 30.35 16.19
CA ALA A 272 35.14 31.69 16.74
C ALA A 272 35.83 32.61 15.72
N SER A 273 36.47 32.07 14.68
CA SER A 273 37.06 32.81 13.56
C SER A 273 36.03 33.19 12.48
N GLY A 274 34.77 32.77 12.60
CA GLY A 274 33.72 33.02 11.64
C GLY A 274 33.63 31.98 10.51
N ASP A 275 34.32 30.85 10.62
CA ASP A 275 34.21 29.77 9.64
C ASP A 275 32.90 29.00 9.85
N GLU A 276 32.13 28.85 8.77
CA GLU A 276 30.93 28.04 8.74
C GLU A 276 31.24 26.60 8.33
N ARG A 277 30.74 25.64 9.11
CA ARG A 277 30.83 24.23 8.82
C ARG A 277 29.45 23.60 8.77
N VAL A 278 29.21 22.87 7.69
CA VAL A 278 28.04 22.03 7.47
C VAL A 278 28.54 20.65 7.03
N SER A 279 27.83 19.60 7.43
CA SER A 279 28.18 18.20 7.13
C SER A 279 27.16 17.51 6.24
N VAL A 280 27.63 16.51 5.50
CA VAL A 280 26.81 15.55 4.76
C VAL A 280 27.20 14.13 5.17
N ASN A 281 26.27 13.19 5.03
CA ASN A 281 26.57 11.79 5.29
C ASN A 281 27.26 11.14 4.09
N SER A 282 28.35 10.41 4.31
CA SER A 282 29.03 9.69 3.21
C SER A 282 28.15 8.63 2.55
N ARG A 283 27.23 8.00 3.29
CA ARG A 283 26.30 7.01 2.73
C ARG A 283 25.32 7.62 1.74
N ASP A 284 24.92 8.87 1.97
CA ASP A 284 24.06 9.61 1.03
C ASP A 284 24.80 9.88 -0.29
N LEU A 285 26.09 10.24 -0.22
CA LEU A 285 26.93 10.41 -1.40
C LEU A 285 27.11 9.10 -2.18
N ASP A 286 27.30 7.99 -1.46
CA ASP A 286 27.36 6.66 -2.08
C ASP A 286 26.03 6.30 -2.76
N GLY A 287 24.90 6.64 -2.13
CA GLY A 287 23.55 6.42 -2.68
C GLY A 287 23.33 7.18 -3.99
N ILE A 288 23.72 8.45 -4.02
CA ILE A 288 23.73 9.28 -5.24
C ILE A 288 24.56 8.62 -6.35
N THR A 289 25.79 8.21 -6.01
CA THR A 289 26.70 7.60 -6.99
C THR A 289 26.13 6.29 -7.54
N MET A 290 25.44 5.51 -6.70
CA MET A 290 24.78 4.27 -7.12
C MET A 290 23.62 4.53 -8.07
N LEU A 291 22.79 5.54 -7.80
CA LEU A 291 21.70 5.96 -8.70
C LEU A 291 22.22 6.35 -10.09
N GLN A 292 23.28 7.17 -10.13
CA GLN A 292 23.85 7.62 -11.39
C GLN A 292 24.43 6.48 -12.23
N ARG A 293 25.00 5.45 -11.60
CA ARG A 293 25.49 4.24 -12.31
C ARG A 293 24.38 3.45 -12.99
N GLU A 294 23.17 3.54 -12.48
CA GLU A 294 21.98 2.90 -13.05
C GLU A 294 21.26 3.78 -14.07
N GLY A 295 21.83 4.95 -14.40
CA GLY A 295 21.30 5.88 -15.39
C GLY A 295 20.29 6.89 -14.84
N THR A 296 20.13 6.99 -13.52
CA THR A 296 19.32 8.06 -12.90
C THR A 296 20.14 9.36 -12.82
N GLU A 297 19.66 10.43 -13.44
CA GLU A 297 20.25 11.75 -13.21
C GLU A 297 19.86 12.26 -11.82
N VAL A 298 20.81 12.85 -11.09
CA VAL A 298 20.55 13.42 -9.76
C VAL A 298 20.74 14.93 -9.81
N GLY A 299 19.67 15.66 -9.56
CA GLY A 299 19.62 17.10 -9.42
C GLY A 299 19.59 17.51 -7.95
N ILE A 300 20.48 18.44 -7.57
CA ILE A 300 20.48 19.03 -6.22
C ILE A 300 20.09 20.50 -6.29
N ASN A 301 19.16 20.91 -5.42
CA ASN A 301 18.70 22.30 -5.39
C ASN A 301 19.80 23.23 -4.87
N ARG A 302 20.02 24.34 -5.57
CA ARG A 302 20.98 25.38 -5.24
C ARG A 302 20.44 26.18 -4.06
N GLY A 303 21.03 25.98 -2.90
CA GLY A 303 20.63 26.67 -1.67
C GLY A 303 21.73 26.83 -0.62
N HIS A 304 22.92 26.26 -0.84
CA HIS A 304 24.01 26.32 0.13
C HIS A 304 25.37 26.38 -0.55
N THR A 305 26.38 26.92 0.13
CA THR A 305 27.79 26.97 -0.34
C THR A 305 28.39 25.58 -0.61
N LEU A 306 27.78 24.53 -0.07
CA LEU A 306 28.19 23.13 -0.27
C LEU A 306 27.74 22.57 -1.62
N THR A 307 26.72 23.14 -2.26
CA THR A 307 26.10 22.56 -3.46
C THR A 307 27.13 22.38 -4.58
N ASP A 308 28.01 23.35 -4.81
CA ASP A 308 29.03 23.26 -5.86
C ASP A 308 30.10 22.19 -5.54
N LYS A 309 30.51 22.06 -4.28
CA LYS A 309 31.45 21.01 -3.84
C LYS A 309 30.83 19.62 -3.97
N LEU A 310 29.56 19.47 -3.59
CA LEU A 310 28.82 18.22 -3.72
C LEU A 310 28.68 17.81 -5.19
N SER A 311 28.33 18.76 -6.06
CA SER A 311 28.28 18.55 -7.50
C SER A 311 29.63 18.11 -8.07
N GLN A 312 30.74 18.75 -7.68
CA GLN A 312 32.08 18.33 -8.12
C GLN A 312 32.46 16.92 -7.65
N GLN A 313 32.06 16.53 -6.44
CA GLN A 313 32.39 15.22 -5.87
C GLN A 313 31.53 14.08 -6.42
N THR A 314 30.25 14.34 -6.68
CA THR A 314 29.26 13.32 -7.04
C THR A 314 28.84 13.35 -8.50
N GLY A 315 29.14 14.44 -9.23
CA GLY A 315 28.62 14.64 -10.59
C GLY A 315 27.14 15.03 -10.64
N CYS A 316 26.51 15.36 -9.51
CA CYS A 316 25.14 15.87 -9.49
C CYS A 316 24.99 17.16 -10.29
N VAL A 317 23.85 17.32 -10.94
CA VAL A 317 23.48 18.56 -11.63
C VAL A 317 22.98 19.57 -10.60
N VAL A 318 23.58 20.75 -10.56
CA VAL A 318 23.10 21.84 -9.70
C VAL A 318 21.94 22.55 -10.39
N MET A 319 20.80 22.63 -9.72
CA MET A 319 19.57 23.22 -10.27
C MET A 319 19.11 24.39 -9.41
N SER A 320 18.55 25.42 -10.03
CA SER A 320 17.97 26.56 -9.31
C SER A 320 16.44 26.45 -9.37
N LEU A 321 15.84 25.81 -8.36
CA LEU A 321 14.39 25.68 -8.27
C LEU A 321 13.81 26.90 -7.55
N ASN A 322 13.42 27.91 -8.33
CA ASN A 322 12.70 29.08 -7.81
C ASN A 322 11.25 28.72 -7.48
N GLU A 323 10.64 29.45 -6.56
CA GLU A 323 9.24 29.28 -6.23
C GLU A 323 8.31 29.78 -7.35
N PRO A 324 7.24 29.04 -7.71
CA PRO A 324 6.89 27.72 -7.18
C PRO A 324 7.76 26.60 -7.80
N LYS A 325 8.41 25.78 -6.95
CA LYS A 325 9.37 24.75 -7.42
C LYS A 325 8.80 23.81 -8.47
N GLN A 326 7.51 23.45 -8.34
CA GLN A 326 6.79 22.59 -9.30
C GLN A 326 6.94 23.08 -10.74
N VAL A 327 6.81 24.39 -10.99
CA VAL A 327 6.87 24.96 -12.34
C VAL A 327 8.28 24.81 -12.94
N GLU A 328 9.32 24.96 -12.12
CA GLU A 328 10.71 24.75 -12.58
C GLU A 328 10.99 23.26 -12.84
N VAL A 329 10.46 22.36 -12.01
CA VAL A 329 10.55 20.91 -12.25
C VAL A 329 9.83 20.52 -13.55
N GLU A 330 8.65 21.08 -13.82
CA GLU A 330 7.91 20.80 -15.06
C GLU A 330 8.63 21.31 -16.32
N LYS A 331 9.30 22.47 -16.25
CA LYS A 331 10.16 22.94 -17.34
C LYS A 331 11.30 21.95 -17.61
N LEU A 332 11.99 21.54 -16.56
CA LEU A 332 13.08 20.56 -16.65
C LEU A 332 12.59 19.22 -17.22
N MET A 333 11.43 18.74 -16.77
CA MET A 333 10.81 17.53 -17.28
C MET A 333 10.46 17.66 -18.77
N LYS A 334 9.93 18.81 -19.20
CA LYS A 334 9.64 19.07 -20.61
C LYS A 334 10.89 19.04 -21.48
N GLU A 335 11.99 19.63 -21.02
CA GLU A 335 13.28 19.59 -21.71
C GLU A 335 13.82 18.16 -21.83
N LYS A 336 13.68 17.36 -20.76
CA LYS A 336 14.15 15.98 -20.69
C LYS A 336 13.17 14.94 -21.24
N ARG A 337 11.98 15.37 -21.65
CA ARG A 337 10.86 14.51 -22.07
C ARG A 337 10.54 13.44 -21.01
N LEU A 338 10.30 13.91 -19.79
CA LEU A 338 9.95 13.10 -18.63
C LEU A 338 8.49 13.34 -18.22
N GLU A 339 7.87 12.32 -17.67
CA GLU A 339 6.59 12.40 -16.96
C GLU A 339 6.81 12.31 -15.45
N TRP A 340 5.88 12.82 -14.64
CA TRP A 340 6.07 12.88 -13.18
C TRP A 340 6.31 11.49 -12.56
N LYS A 341 5.76 10.42 -13.15
CA LYS A 341 6.02 9.02 -12.74
C LYS A 341 7.49 8.58 -12.84
N GLU A 342 8.29 9.21 -13.71
CA GLU A 342 9.73 8.94 -13.92
C GLU A 342 10.63 9.79 -12.99
N VAL A 343 10.03 10.67 -12.17
CA VAL A 343 10.73 11.59 -11.26
C VAL A 343 10.60 11.13 -9.81
N ALA A 344 11.73 11.09 -9.11
CA ALA A 344 11.80 11.00 -7.66
C ALA A 344 12.11 12.37 -7.06
N TYR A 345 11.47 12.70 -5.94
CA TYR A 345 11.68 13.97 -5.24
C TYR A 345 11.89 13.74 -3.74
N ILE A 346 12.97 14.27 -3.17
CA ILE A 346 13.17 14.31 -1.72
C ILE A 346 13.25 15.77 -1.25
N GLY A 347 12.33 16.12 -0.35
CA GLY A 347 12.16 17.46 0.19
C GLY A 347 11.83 17.40 1.67
N ASN A 348 11.51 18.56 2.26
CA ASN A 348 11.43 18.69 3.71
C ASN A 348 10.48 19.79 4.19
N ASP A 349 9.92 20.65 3.33
CA ASP A 349 9.11 21.79 3.78
C ASP A 349 7.89 22.09 2.89
N ALA A 350 7.12 23.10 3.28
CA ALA A 350 5.86 23.46 2.63
C ALA A 350 6.02 23.85 1.15
N THR A 351 7.19 24.32 0.73
CA THR A 351 7.46 24.69 -0.67
C THR A 351 7.64 23.46 -1.57
N ASP A 352 7.93 22.30 -0.98
CA ASP A 352 8.10 21.05 -1.71
C ASP A 352 6.78 20.30 -1.93
N VAL A 353 5.67 20.74 -1.31
CA VAL A 353 4.40 19.98 -1.24
C VAL A 353 3.88 19.56 -2.62
N ASP A 354 3.90 20.47 -3.59
CA ASP A 354 3.39 20.16 -4.93
C ASP A 354 4.29 19.12 -5.63
N CYS A 355 5.61 19.30 -5.55
CA CYS A 355 6.58 18.34 -6.09
C CYS A 355 6.47 16.97 -5.41
N LEU A 356 6.36 16.93 -4.07
CA LEU A 356 6.21 15.70 -3.29
C LEU A 356 4.91 14.97 -3.64
N SER A 357 3.83 15.70 -3.89
CA SER A 357 2.53 15.13 -4.26
C SER A 357 2.53 14.55 -5.67
N LEU A 358 3.15 15.26 -6.62
CA LEU A 358 3.14 14.90 -8.04
C LEU A 358 4.17 13.82 -8.41
N ALA A 359 5.38 13.86 -7.84
CA ALA A 359 6.47 12.97 -8.20
C ALA A 359 6.12 11.50 -8.03
N GLY A 360 6.45 10.67 -9.02
CA GLY A 360 6.20 9.22 -9.04
C GLY A 360 6.75 8.52 -7.81
N LEU A 361 7.86 9.05 -7.29
CA LEU A 361 8.37 8.77 -5.96
C LEU A 361 8.61 10.05 -5.19
N SER A 362 8.24 10.04 -3.92
CA SER A 362 8.59 11.12 -3.02
C SER A 362 8.91 10.63 -1.63
N ALA A 363 9.85 11.30 -0.99
CA ALA A 363 10.22 11.03 0.38
C ALA A 363 10.55 12.30 1.16
N VAL A 364 10.49 12.17 2.48
CA VAL A 364 10.95 13.17 3.44
C VAL A 364 11.80 12.51 4.53
N PRO A 365 12.81 13.18 5.09
CA PRO A 365 13.53 12.67 6.26
C PRO A 365 12.65 12.53 7.51
N LEU A 366 13.06 11.69 8.47
CA LEU A 366 12.27 11.36 9.67
C LEU A 366 11.84 12.59 10.48
N ASP A 367 12.71 13.59 10.58
CA ASP A 367 12.49 14.84 11.33
C ASP A 367 11.63 15.87 10.59
N THR A 368 11.08 15.52 9.42
CA THR A 368 10.14 16.37 8.69
C THR A 368 8.77 16.40 9.35
N SER A 369 8.15 17.58 9.41
CA SER A 369 6.81 17.77 9.97
C SER A 369 5.91 18.61 9.07
N GLY A 370 4.63 18.71 9.41
CA GLY A 370 3.67 19.56 8.71
C GLY A 370 3.29 19.04 7.31
N MET A 371 3.06 19.97 6.38
CA MET A 371 2.47 19.66 5.07
C MET A 371 3.36 18.78 4.19
N ALA A 372 4.69 18.91 4.27
CA ALA A 372 5.63 18.09 3.51
C ALA A 372 5.50 16.61 3.84
N LEU A 373 5.40 16.27 5.14
CA LEU A 373 5.19 14.90 5.61
C LEU A 373 3.86 14.32 5.09
N ILE A 374 2.82 15.16 5.03
CA ILE A 374 1.51 14.74 4.51
C ILE A 374 1.56 14.53 3.00
N ALA A 375 2.31 15.36 2.27
CA ALA A 375 2.43 15.30 0.81
C ALA A 375 3.29 14.11 0.34
N ALA A 376 4.34 13.76 1.10
CA ALA A 376 5.27 12.70 0.72
C ALA A 376 4.62 11.30 0.72
N LYS A 377 5.12 10.44 -0.18
CA LYS A 377 4.71 9.04 -0.31
C LYS A 377 5.47 8.12 0.64
N TYR A 378 6.62 8.55 1.13
CA TYR A 378 7.48 7.82 2.06
C TYR A 378 8.08 8.77 3.11
N GLN A 379 8.18 8.30 4.35
CA GLN A 379 8.97 8.96 5.38
C GLN A 379 10.14 8.05 5.72
N CYS A 380 11.37 8.58 5.61
CA CYS A 380 12.56 7.84 5.98
C CYS A 380 12.60 7.58 7.48
N GLN A 381 13.28 6.52 7.89
CA GLN A 381 13.64 6.24 9.29
C GLN A 381 14.88 7.03 9.72
N SER A 382 15.67 7.49 8.76
CA SER A 382 16.83 8.36 8.99
C SER A 382 16.42 9.83 8.96
N THR A 383 16.99 10.64 9.86
CA THR A 383 16.84 12.10 9.86
C THR A 383 17.70 12.76 8.78
N ALA A 384 17.42 14.04 8.47
CA ALA A 384 18.17 14.83 7.51
C ALA A 384 19.67 14.86 7.86
N GLY A 385 20.55 14.72 6.86
CA GLY A 385 22.01 14.65 7.08
C GLY A 385 22.54 13.34 7.67
N HIS A 386 21.67 12.36 7.94
CA HIS A 386 22.02 11.10 8.60
C HIS A 386 21.73 9.84 7.78
N GLY A 387 21.67 9.94 6.43
CA GLY A 387 21.45 8.77 5.56
C GLY A 387 20.06 8.71 4.92
N ALA A 388 19.22 9.73 5.07
CA ALA A 388 17.85 9.73 4.55
C ALA A 388 17.78 9.63 3.02
N VAL A 389 18.76 10.18 2.29
CA VAL A 389 18.80 10.10 0.82
C VAL A 389 19.19 8.70 0.38
N ARG A 390 20.16 8.07 1.06
CA ARG A 390 20.57 6.69 0.85
C ARG A 390 19.43 5.72 1.14
N GLU A 391 18.73 5.91 2.23
CA GLU A 391 17.59 5.08 2.60
C GLU A 391 16.45 5.21 1.58
N ASN A 392 16.10 6.43 1.18
CA ASN A 392 15.12 6.65 0.12
C ASN A 392 15.55 5.95 -1.18
N PHE A 393 16.84 5.94 -1.50
CA PHE A 393 17.33 5.12 -2.60
C PHE A 393 17.10 3.63 -2.37
N GLU A 394 17.50 3.04 -1.25
CA GLU A 394 17.40 1.59 -1.03
C GLU A 394 15.94 1.10 -0.90
N GLU A 395 15.12 1.84 -0.15
CA GLU A 395 13.77 1.44 0.28
C GLU A 395 12.65 1.97 -0.62
N ASN A 396 12.91 3.00 -1.44
CA ASN A 396 11.88 3.62 -2.27
C ASN A 396 12.21 3.54 -3.76
N ILE A 397 13.45 3.88 -4.15
CA ILE A 397 13.86 3.93 -5.57
C ILE A 397 14.36 2.57 -6.07
N GLY A 398 15.19 1.89 -5.28
CA GLY A 398 15.87 0.62 -5.59
C GLY A 398 14.88 -0.50 -5.89
N LEU A 399 13.84 -0.61 -5.07
CA LEU A 399 12.77 -1.58 -5.25
C LEU A 399 12.01 -1.43 -6.58
N LYS A 400 12.03 -0.22 -7.16
CA LYS A 400 11.34 0.12 -8.40
C LYS A 400 12.21 -0.05 -9.65
N ILE A 401 13.53 0.08 -9.53
CA ILE A 401 14.50 -0.23 -10.60
C ILE A 401 14.88 -1.73 -10.68
N GLY A 402 14.21 -2.59 -9.91
CA GLY A 402 14.44 -4.04 -9.94
C GLY A 402 15.64 -4.52 -9.12
N TRP A 403 16.11 -3.73 -8.15
CA TRP A 403 17.27 -4.03 -7.28
C TRP A 403 17.00 -5.09 -6.20
N SER A 404 16.26 -6.15 -6.52
CA SER A 404 16.31 -7.34 -5.67
C SER A 404 17.72 -7.97 -5.72
N TYR A 405 18.46 -7.78 -4.62
CA TYR A 405 19.45 -8.72 -4.08
C TYR A 405 20.84 -8.88 -4.73
N LYS A 406 21.31 -8.02 -5.65
CA LYS A 406 22.72 -8.13 -6.13
C LYS A 406 23.78 -7.58 -5.17
N PHE A 407 23.46 -6.61 -4.31
CA PHE A 407 24.47 -5.91 -3.49
C PHE A 407 24.43 -6.16 -1.97
N ILE A 408 23.39 -6.81 -1.44
CA ILE A 408 23.34 -7.19 0.00
C ILE A 408 24.42 -8.25 0.34
N LYS A 409 25.04 -8.88 -0.67
CA LYS A 409 26.15 -9.83 -0.47
C LYS A 409 27.50 -9.19 -0.15
N HIS A 410 27.64 -7.86 -0.08
CA HIS A 410 28.90 -7.18 0.28
C HIS A 410 28.73 -6.28 1.51
N ARG A 411 28.15 -6.83 2.57
CA ARG A 411 28.39 -6.35 3.95
C ARG A 411 29.21 -7.39 4.71
#